data_AF-A0A7V3T036-F1
#
_entry.id   AF-A0A7V3T036-F1
#
_cell.length_a   1.000
_cell.length_b   1.000
_cell.length_c   1.000
_cell.angle_alpha   90.00
_cell.angle_beta   90.00
_cell.angle_gamma   90.00
#
_symmetry.space_group_name_H-M   'P 1'
#
loop_
_entity.id
_entity.type
_entity.pdbx_description
1 polymer ?
#
loop_
_entity_poly.entity_id
_entity_poly.type
_entity_poly.pdbx_seq_one_letter_code
_entity_poly.pdbx_strand_id
1 'polypeptide(L)'
;MPDILTVEIKRDLEYMYKITGDILNFLEDKNYENRNKEVHDLLEMIKFRLEDIGGILQKDIFNCDYLLTKKLIGSMEEKHKS
;
A
#
# COMPACT_ATOMS: atom_id res chain seq x y z
N MET A 1 -3.49 -5.52 -19.97
CA MET A 1 -4.42 -5.00 -18.94
C MET A 1 -4.95 -3.66 -19.41
N PRO A 2 -6.28 -3.47 -19.56
CA PRO A 2 -6.85 -2.17 -19.93
C PRO A 2 -6.49 -1.13 -18.85
N ASP A 3 -6.13 0.09 -19.25
CA ASP A 3 -5.57 1.10 -18.34
C ASP A 3 -6.49 1.47 -17.19
N ILE A 4 -7.80 1.42 -17.44
CA ILE A 4 -8.85 1.58 -16.44
C ILE A 4 -8.65 0.60 -15.28
N LEU A 5 -8.37 -0.66 -15.58
CA LEU A 5 -8.19 -1.70 -14.57
C LEU A 5 -6.91 -1.47 -13.75
N THR A 6 -5.82 -0.98 -14.35
CA THR A 6 -4.59 -0.65 -13.60
C THR A 6 -4.79 0.57 -12.70
N VAL A 7 -5.57 1.58 -13.14
CA VAL A 7 -5.91 2.75 -12.32
C VAL A 7 -6.83 2.38 -11.16
N GLU A 8 -7.83 1.53 -11.40
CA GLU A 8 -8.74 1.04 -10.35
C GLU A 8 -7.98 0.22 -9.30
N ILE A 9 -7.16 -0.74 -9.73
CA ILE A 9 -6.31 -1.52 -8.81
C ILE A 9 -5.40 -0.61 -8.00
N LYS A 10 -4.78 0.41 -8.62
CA LYS A 10 -3.94 1.36 -7.89
C LYS A 10 -4.72 2.06 -6.78
N ARG A 11 -5.93 2.55 -7.06
CA ARG A 11 -6.77 3.23 -6.05
C ARG A 11 -7.14 2.30 -4.91
N ASP A 12 -7.46 1.05 -5.20
CA ASP A 12 -7.77 0.05 -4.18
C ASP A 12 -6.55 -0.21 -3.28
N LEU A 13 -5.35 -0.30 -3.87
CA LEU A 13 -4.09 -0.44 -3.13
C LEU A 13 -3.79 0.79 -2.26
N GLU A 14 -3.98 2.01 -2.77
CA GLU A 14 -3.81 3.25 -2.01
C GLU A 14 -4.79 3.33 -0.83
N TYR A 15 -6.04 2.91 -1.03
CA TYR A 15 -7.05 2.85 0.02
C TYR A 15 -6.67 1.85 1.11
N MET A 16 -6.23 0.64 0.73
CA MET A 16 -5.75 -0.35 1.68
C MET A 16 -4.52 0.15 2.46
N TYR A 17 -3.56 0.79 1.78
CA TYR A 17 -2.36 1.34 2.41
C TYR A 17 -2.73 2.38 3.48
N LYS A 18 -3.70 3.25 3.17
CA LYS A 18 -4.22 4.22 4.14
C LYS A 18 -4.85 3.54 5.36
N ILE A 19 -5.72 2.55 5.16
CA ILE A 19 -6.35 1.82 6.27
C ILE A 19 -5.28 1.13 7.15
N THR A 20 -4.27 0.52 6.53
CA THR A 20 -3.17 -0.12 7.28
C THR A 20 -2.46 0.89 8.18
N GLY A 21 -2.16 2.09 7.67
CA GLY A 21 -1.58 3.18 8.46
C GLY A 21 -2.50 3.65 9.59
N ASP A 22 -3.80 3.83 9.32
CA ASP A 22 -4.78 4.23 10.32
C ASP A 22 -4.87 3.20 11.48
N ILE A 23 -4.79 1.90 11.17
CA ILE A 23 -4.77 0.84 12.18
C ILE A 23 -3.47 0.88 12.99
N LEU A 24 -2.31 1.05 12.34
CA LEU A 24 -1.03 1.17 13.03
C LEU A 24 -1.04 2.34 14.03
N ASN A 25 -1.47 3.52 13.58
CA ASN A 25 -1.61 4.70 14.45
C ASN A 25 -2.54 4.42 15.63
N PHE A 26 -3.67 3.74 15.41
CA PHE A 26 -4.58 3.35 16.48
C PHE A 26 -3.92 2.39 17.50
N LEU A 27 -3.06 1.48 17.04
CA LEU A 27 -2.29 0.58 17.91
C LEU A 27 -1.13 1.29 18.62
N GLU A 28 -0.63 2.41 18.12
CA GLU A 28 0.40 3.21 18.80
C GLU A 28 -0.22 4.14 19.86
N ASP A 29 -1.34 4.79 19.54
CA ASP A 29 -2.04 5.73 20.42
C ASP A 29 -2.59 5.05 21.69
N LYS A 30 -2.87 3.75 21.62
CA LYS A 30 -3.30 2.99 22.78
C LYS A 30 -2.07 2.69 23.64
N ASN A 31 -1.90 3.45 24.73
CA ASN A 31 -0.91 3.09 25.74
C ASN A 31 -1.26 1.71 26.34
N TYR A 32 -0.56 0.67 25.88
CA TYR A 32 -0.76 -0.72 26.26
C TYR A 32 0.12 -1.16 27.43
N GLU A 33 0.86 -0.24 28.06
CA GLU A 33 1.81 -0.52 29.15
C GLU A 33 1.18 -1.21 30.36
N ASN A 34 -0.14 -1.14 30.54
CA ASN A 34 -0.88 -1.77 31.64
C ASN A 34 -1.60 -3.07 31.27
N ARG A 35 -1.33 -3.68 30.11
CA ARG A 35 -1.92 -4.98 29.72
C ARG A 35 -1.05 -6.16 30.15
N ASN A 36 -1.68 -7.33 30.32
CA ASN A 36 -0.95 -8.59 30.48
C ASN A 36 0.07 -8.75 29.34
N LYS A 37 1.29 -9.20 29.66
CA LYS A 37 2.40 -9.40 28.73
C LYS A 37 1.99 -10.14 27.45
N GLU A 38 1.18 -11.19 27.57
CA GLU A 38 0.69 -11.96 26.41
C GLU A 38 -0.08 -11.09 25.41
N VAL A 39 -0.88 -10.14 25.90
CA VAL A 39 -1.65 -9.23 25.06
C VAL A 39 -0.72 -8.21 24.40
N HIS A 40 0.31 -7.75 25.10
CA HIS A 40 1.31 -6.86 24.54
C HIS A 40 2.10 -7.54 23.42
N ASP A 41 2.58 -8.77 23.65
CA ASP A 41 3.33 -9.54 22.65
C ASP A 41 2.49 -9.79 21.38
N LEU A 42 1.19 -10.09 21.54
CA LEU A 42 0.26 -10.23 20.40
C LEU A 42 0.07 -8.92 19.63
N LEU A 43 -0.01 -7.78 20.32
CA LEU A 43 -0.16 -6.47 19.67
C LEU A 43 1.10 -6.07 18.91
N GLU A 44 2.28 -6.33 19.46
CA GLU A 44 3.56 -6.11 18.76
C GLU A 44 3.67 -7.01 17.52
N MET A 45 3.25 -8.28 17.61
CA MET A 45 3.18 -9.15 16.43
C MET A 45 2.22 -8.61 15.36
N ILE A 46 1.06 -8.07 15.76
CA ILE A 46 0.10 -7.48 14.82
C ILE A 46 0.70 -6.24 14.15
N LYS A 47 1.34 -5.34 14.91
CA LYS A 47 2.02 -4.16 14.37
C LYS A 47 3.06 -4.55 13.32
N PHE A 48 3.95 -5.48 13.66
CA PHE A 48 4.98 -5.96 12.74
C PHE A 48 4.37 -6.49 11.42
N ARG A 49 3.27 -7.25 11.50
CA ARG A 49 2.57 -7.73 10.29
C ARG A 49 1.90 -6.62 9.49
N LEU A 50 1.38 -5.60 10.15
CA LEU A 50 0.79 -4.44 9.46
C LEU A 50 1.88 -3.62 8.75
N GLU A 51 3.06 -3.49 9.33
CA GLU A 51 4.22 -2.85 8.67
C GLU A 51 4.66 -3.64 7.42
N ASP A 52 4.77 -4.97 7.52
CA ASP A 52 5.05 -5.85 6.36
C ASP A 52 4.02 -5.62 5.23
N ILE A 53 2.73 -5.61 5.58
CA ILE A 53 1.63 -5.36 4.63
C ILE A 53 1.75 -3.97 4.02
N GLY A 54 2.04 -2.94 4.82
CA GLY A 54 2.25 -1.58 4.33
C GLY A 54 3.36 -1.50 3.29
N GLY A 55 4.48 -2.18 3.53
CA GLY A 55 5.59 -2.25 2.57
C GLY A 55 5.23 -2.93 1.25
N ILE A 56 4.45 -4.03 1.31
CA ILE A 56 3.96 -4.74 0.11
C ILE A 56 3.04 -3.83 -0.70
N LEU A 57 2.07 -3.19 -0.04
CA LEU A 57 1.12 -2.28 -0.69
C LEU A 57 1.85 -1.11 -1.36
N GLN A 58 2.83 -0.51 -0.68
CA GLN A 58 3.63 0.58 -1.25
C GLN A 58 4.39 0.15 -2.51
N LYS A 59 4.99 -1.05 -2.49
CA LYS A 59 5.67 -1.63 -3.66
C LYS A 59 4.71 -1.85 -4.83
N ASP A 60 3.50 -2.34 -4.57
CA ASP A 60 2.52 -2.60 -5.62
C ASP A 60 1.92 -1.32 -6.22
N ILE A 61 1.71 -0.28 -5.40
CA ILE A 61 1.34 1.06 -5.87
C ILE A 61 2.41 1.59 -6.82
N PHE A 62 3.70 1.50 -6.43
CA PHE A 62 4.81 1.93 -7.27
C PHE A 62 4.87 1.16 -8.60
N ASN A 63 4.62 -0.15 -8.58
CA ASN A 63 4.55 -0.95 -9.80
C ASN A 63 3.43 -0.49 -10.73
N CYS A 64 2.25 -0.13 -10.18
CA CYS A 64 1.16 0.43 -10.97
C CYS A 64 1.56 1.76 -11.61
N ASP A 65 2.20 2.66 -10.86
CA ASP A 65 2.69 3.93 -11.38
C ASP A 65 3.72 3.75 -12.50
N TYR A 66 4.65 2.80 -12.33
CA TYR A 66 5.63 2.46 -13.35
C TYR A 66 4.96 1.97 -14.64
N LEU A 67 3.97 1.06 -14.54
CA LEU A 67 3.26 0.52 -15.69
C LEU A 67 2.45 1.58 -16.43
N LEU A 68 1.78 2.47 -15.70
CA LEU A 68 1.03 3.58 -16.28
C LEU A 68 1.96 4.56 -17.00
N THR A 69 3.09 4.91 -16.38
CA THR A 69 4.08 5.83 -16.96
C THR A 69 4.74 5.25 -18.21
N LYS A 70 5.17 3.98 -18.15
CA LYS A 70 5.79 3.30 -19.30
C LYS A 70 4.87 3.27 -20.52
N LYS A 71 3.58 3.03 -20.31
CA LYS A 71 2.58 3.04 -21.38
C LYS A 71 2.35 4.43 -21.97
N LEU A 72 2.29 5.46 -21.12
CA LEU A 72 2.18 6.85 -21.59
C LEU A 72 3.34 7.21 -22.51
N ILE A 73 4.58 6.91 -22.11
CA ILE A 73 5.77 7.17 -22.92
C ILE A 73 5.71 6.42 -24.25
N GLY A 74 5.39 5.12 -24.23
CA GLY A 74 5.25 4.33 -25.46
C GLY A 74 4.21 4.91 -26.43
N SER A 75 3.07 5.40 -25.92
CA SER A 75 2.04 6.02 -26.74
C SER A 75 2.48 7.34 -27.41
N MET A 76 3.40 8.08 -26.78
CA MET A 76 3.96 9.31 -27.34
C MET A 76 4.96 9.01 -28.46
N GLU A 77 5.77 7.95 -28.29
CA GLU A 77 6.73 7.52 -29.32
C GLU A 77 6.05 6.99 -30.59
N GLU A 78 4.90 6.31 -30.45
CA GLU A 78 4.12 5.83 -31.60
C GLU A 78 3.49 6.99 -32.39
N LYS A 79 3.00 8.03 -31.72
CA LYS A 79 2.45 9.24 -32.37
C LYS A 79 3.49 10.06 -33.13
N HIS A 80 4.76 10.00 -32.75
CA HIS A 80 5.85 10.70 -33.44
C HIS A 80 6.40 9.96 -34.67
N LYS A 81 6.06 8.67 -34.84
CA LYS A 81 6.48 7.85 -35.98
C LYS A 81 5.43 7.74 -37.10
N SER A 82 4.20 8.18 -36.84
CA SER A 82 3.09 8.22 -37.81
C SER A 82 2.89 9.62 -38.38
#